data_AF-A0A957K917-F1
#
_entry.id   AF-A0A957K917-F1
#
_cell.length_a   1.000
_cell.length_b   1.000
_cell.length_c   1.000
_cell.angle_alpha   90.00
_cell.angle_beta   90.00
_cell.angle_gamma   90.00
#
_symmetry.space_group_name_H-M   'P 1'
#
loop_
_entity.id
_entity.type
_entity.pdbx_description
1 polymer ?
#
loop_
_entity_poly.entity_id
_entity_poly.type
_entity_poly.pdbx_seq_one_letter_code
_entity_poly.pdbx_strand_id
1 'polypeptide(L)'
;AGPMGALLIGVAAGIACYWCATKLKRKLGYDDSLDVFGVHAVGGIVGAILTGLCAASSMGGAGLADGMTIGSQLFVQFKGVMFTVIYTAVLSYIILKVVDVIVGLRVSEEAETAGLDLSEHDERGYIL
;
A
#
# COMPACT_ATOMS: atom_id res chain seq x y z
N ALA A 1 -6.03 -19.21 -4.27
CA ALA A 1 -7.37 -19.21 -3.66
C ALA A 1 -8.36 -19.82 -4.65
N GLY A 2 -9.38 -20.54 -4.18
CA GLY A 2 -10.51 -20.91 -5.04
C GLY A 2 -11.42 -19.71 -5.31
N PRO A 3 -12.45 -19.85 -6.18
CA PRO A 3 -13.34 -18.74 -6.54
C PRO A 3 -13.96 -18.01 -5.34
N MET A 4 -14.40 -18.75 -4.31
CA MET A 4 -14.97 -18.16 -3.10
C MET A 4 -13.94 -17.39 -2.26
N GLY A 5 -12.71 -17.87 -2.19
CA GLY A 5 -11.62 -17.16 -1.52
C GLY A 5 -11.21 -15.88 -2.27
N ALA A 6 -11.23 -15.91 -3.61
CA ALA A 6 -10.99 -14.72 -4.43
C ALA A 6 -12.08 -13.65 -4.21
N LEU A 7 -13.36 -14.05 -4.14
CA LEU A 7 -14.46 -13.16 -3.83
C LEU A 7 -14.31 -12.54 -2.43
N LEU A 8 -13.97 -13.36 -1.43
CA LEU A 8 -13.73 -12.88 -0.06
C LEU A 8 -12.62 -11.82 -0.02
N ILE A 9 -11.48 -12.09 -0.66
CA ILE A 9 -10.36 -11.14 -0.73
C ILE A 9 -10.78 -9.86 -1.44
N GLY A 10 -11.46 -9.96 -2.59
CA GLY A 10 -11.89 -8.80 -3.36
C GLY A 10 -12.84 -7.89 -2.60
N VAL A 11 -13.85 -8.46 -1.94
CA VAL A 11 -14.82 -7.68 -1.13
C VAL A 11 -14.13 -7.04 0.08
N ALA A 12 -13.31 -7.80 0.80
CA ALA A 12 -12.62 -7.29 1.99
C ALA A 12 -11.63 -6.18 1.62
N ALA A 13 -10.82 -6.37 0.58
CA ALA A 13 -9.88 -5.38 0.08
C ALA A 13 -10.62 -4.13 -0.45
N GLY A 14 -11.70 -4.30 -1.22
CA GLY A 14 -12.49 -3.19 -1.75
C GLY A 14 -13.04 -2.29 -0.64
N ILE A 15 -13.64 -2.87 0.40
CA ILE A 15 -14.15 -2.13 1.56
C ILE A 15 -13.01 -1.42 2.30
N ALA A 16 -11.92 -2.13 2.59
CA ALA A 16 -10.80 -1.59 3.36
C ALA A 16 -10.07 -0.46 2.61
N CYS A 17 -9.77 -0.64 1.32
CA CYS A 17 -9.12 0.37 0.50
C CYS A 17 -9.99 1.61 0.33
N TYR A 18 -11.29 1.45 0.03
CA TYR A 18 -12.21 2.57 -0.09
C TYR A 18 -12.30 3.39 1.21
N TRP A 19 -12.44 2.71 2.35
CA TRP A 19 -12.49 3.39 3.63
C TRP A 19 -11.17 4.11 3.95
N CYS A 20 -10.02 3.50 3.64
CA CYS A 20 -8.72 4.12 3.87
C CYS A 20 -8.55 5.40 3.05
N ALA A 21 -8.76 5.30 1.72
CA ALA A 21 -8.61 6.39 0.77
C ALA A 21 -9.60 7.55 1.01
N THR A 22 -10.82 7.27 1.47
CA THR A 22 -11.85 8.32 1.61
C THR A 22 -12.03 8.89 3.01
N LYS A 23 -11.74 8.10 4.06
CA LYS A 23 -11.99 8.48 5.46
C LYS A 23 -10.71 8.52 6.29
N LEU A 24 -9.89 7.48 6.23
CA LEU A 24 -8.72 7.38 7.11
C LEU A 24 -7.70 8.47 6.81
N LYS A 25 -7.39 8.73 5.53
CA LYS A 25 -6.43 9.79 5.16
C LYS A 25 -6.82 11.17 5.67
N ARG A 26 -8.10 11.52 5.49
CA ARG A 26 -8.65 12.80 5.97
C ARG A 26 -8.64 12.89 7.50
N LYS A 27 -8.89 11.78 8.19
CA LYS A 27 -8.89 11.74 9.66
C LYS A 27 -7.47 11.89 10.24
N LEU A 28 -6.47 11.32 9.57
CA LEU A 28 -5.07 11.37 10.00
C LEU A 28 -4.30 12.57 9.43
N GLY A 29 -4.85 13.26 8.42
CA GLY A 29 -4.29 14.48 7.86
C GLY A 29 -3.04 14.28 7.00
N TYR A 30 -2.79 13.07 6.49
CA TYR A 30 -1.66 12.83 5.58
C TYR A 30 -2.04 13.10 4.12
N ASP A 31 -1.09 13.66 3.37
CA ASP A 31 -1.19 13.88 1.92
C ASP A 31 -0.60 12.69 1.16
N ASP A 32 -1.46 11.71 0.89
CA ASP A 32 -1.20 10.63 -0.06
C ASP A 32 -1.94 10.97 -1.36
N SER A 33 -1.27 11.76 -2.20
CA SER A 33 -1.91 12.51 -3.28
C SER A 33 -2.64 11.62 -4.29
N LEU A 34 -2.16 10.39 -4.50
CA LEU A 34 -2.73 9.41 -5.42
C LEU A 34 -3.26 8.15 -4.71
N ASP A 35 -3.48 8.19 -3.40
CA ASP A 35 -3.99 7.08 -2.61
C ASP A 35 -3.15 5.78 -2.69
N VAL A 36 -1.82 5.91 -2.85
CA VAL A 36 -0.92 4.76 -2.99
C VAL A 36 -0.91 3.92 -1.71
N PHE A 37 -0.82 4.57 -0.54
CA PHE A 37 -0.93 3.88 0.74
C PHE A 37 -2.35 3.33 0.93
N GLY A 38 -3.36 4.16 0.65
CA GLY A 38 -4.77 3.82 0.84
C GLY A 38 -5.22 2.59 0.05
N VAL A 39 -4.72 2.42 -1.17
CA VAL A 39 -5.13 1.33 -2.07
C VAL A 39 -4.11 0.19 -2.07
N HIS A 40 -2.83 0.47 -2.27
CA HIS A 40 -1.83 -0.58 -2.47
C HIS A 40 -1.35 -1.17 -1.14
N ALA A 41 -1.01 -0.33 -0.16
CA ALA A 41 -0.52 -0.84 1.12
C ALA A 41 -1.65 -1.58 1.89
N VAL A 42 -2.82 -0.95 2.04
CA VAL A 42 -3.96 -1.57 2.72
C VAL A 42 -4.47 -2.81 1.98
N GLY A 43 -4.66 -2.71 0.66
CA GLY A 43 -5.10 -3.85 -0.14
C GLY A 43 -4.11 -5.01 -0.09
N GLY A 44 -2.81 -4.70 -0.14
CA GLY A 44 -1.73 -5.67 0.01
C GLY A 44 -1.75 -6.36 1.38
N ILE A 45 -1.92 -5.62 2.47
CA ILE A 45 -2.03 -6.16 3.84
C ILE A 45 -3.23 -7.11 3.95
N VAL A 46 -4.42 -6.65 3.54
CA VAL A 46 -5.65 -7.46 3.60
C VAL A 46 -5.50 -8.73 2.76
N GLY A 47 -5.01 -8.60 1.52
CA GLY A 47 -4.78 -9.72 0.63
C GLY A 47 -3.75 -10.71 1.17
N ALA A 48 -2.64 -10.23 1.72
CA ALA A 48 -1.59 -11.07 2.30
C ALA A 48 -2.09 -11.86 3.52
N ILE A 49 -2.83 -11.21 4.43
CA ILE A 49 -3.41 -11.89 5.59
C ILE A 49 -4.46 -12.92 5.15
N LEU A 50 -5.40 -12.54 4.27
CA LEU A 50 -6.45 -13.44 3.81
C LEU A 50 -5.91 -14.58 2.92
N THR A 51 -4.75 -14.41 2.28
CA THR A 51 -4.05 -15.51 1.61
C THR A 51 -3.75 -16.65 2.59
N GLY A 52 -3.44 -16.34 3.85
CA GLY A 52 -3.18 -17.37 4.85
C GLY A 52 -4.39 -18.24 5.18
N LEU A 53 -5.60 -17.71 4.99
CA LEU A 53 -6.86 -18.47 5.06
C LEU A 53 -7.21 -19.13 3.73
N CYS A 54 -7.21 -18.37 2.64
CA CYS A 54 -7.72 -18.77 1.34
C CYS A 54 -6.77 -19.71 0.56
N ALA A 55 -5.57 -19.95 1.07
CA ALA A 55 -4.66 -20.97 0.56
C ALA A 55 -5.09 -22.40 0.94
N ALA A 56 -5.85 -22.58 2.03
CA ALA A 56 -6.28 -23.89 2.50
C ALA A 56 -7.17 -24.62 1.48
N SER A 57 -6.97 -25.93 1.31
CA SER A 57 -7.76 -26.75 0.39
C SER A 57 -9.25 -26.74 0.71
N SER A 58 -9.61 -26.63 2.00
CA SER A 58 -11.01 -26.49 2.46
C SER A 58 -11.70 -25.21 1.96
N MET A 59 -10.92 -24.19 1.56
CA MET A 59 -11.40 -22.95 0.95
C MET A 59 -11.28 -22.97 -0.59
N GLY A 60 -11.00 -24.14 -1.17
CA GLY A 60 -10.69 -24.32 -2.59
C GLY A 60 -9.32 -23.77 -3.00
N GLY A 61 -8.43 -23.51 -2.04
CA GLY A 61 -7.06 -23.06 -2.28
C GLY A 61 -6.14 -24.18 -2.75
N ALA A 62 -4.87 -23.84 -3.03
CA ALA A 62 -3.87 -24.79 -3.53
C ALA A 62 -3.41 -25.83 -2.49
N GLY A 63 -3.78 -25.64 -1.23
CA GLY A 63 -3.30 -26.42 -0.10
C GLY A 63 -2.24 -25.68 0.71
N LEU A 64 -2.09 -26.09 1.96
CA LEU A 64 -1.03 -25.63 2.85
C LEU A 64 0.14 -26.61 2.78
N ALA A 65 1.35 -26.17 3.14
CA ALA A 65 2.49 -27.07 3.24
C ALA A 65 2.28 -28.14 4.32
N ASP A 66 3.00 -29.26 4.20
CA ASP A 66 2.88 -30.37 5.13
C ASP A 66 3.10 -29.94 6.58
N GLY A 67 2.21 -30.37 7.47
CA GLY A 67 2.23 -30.01 8.89
C GLY A 67 1.75 -28.59 9.20
N MET A 68 1.39 -27.77 8.21
CA MET A 68 0.84 -26.43 8.45
C MET A 68 -0.68 -26.46 8.66
N THR A 69 -1.12 -25.64 9.61
CA THR A 69 -2.54 -25.32 9.83
C THR A 69 -2.86 -23.94 9.28
N ILE A 70 -4.15 -23.61 9.14
CA ILE A 70 -4.61 -22.26 8.79
C ILE A 70 -4.05 -21.24 9.81
N GLY A 71 -4.08 -21.57 11.10
CA GLY A 71 -3.56 -20.69 12.15
C GLY A 71 -2.06 -20.41 11.99
N SER A 72 -1.26 -21.44 11.74
CA SER A 72 0.18 -21.25 11.51
C SER A 72 0.47 -20.48 10.23
N GLN A 73 -0.30 -20.69 9.16
CA GLN A 73 -0.14 -19.93 7.91
C GLN A 73 -0.53 -18.46 8.10
N LEU A 74 -1.64 -18.16 8.77
CA LEU A 74 -2.04 -16.79 9.11
C LEU A 74 -0.95 -16.08 9.93
N PHE A 75 -0.33 -16.78 10.87
CA PHE A 75 0.77 -16.23 11.66
C PHE A 75 2.03 -15.95 10.81
N VAL A 76 2.34 -16.81 9.84
CA VAL A 76 3.43 -16.56 8.88
C VAL A 76 3.14 -15.32 8.03
N GLN A 77 1.92 -15.20 7.49
CA GLN A 77 1.51 -14.03 6.72
C GLN A 77 1.57 -12.74 7.55
N PHE A 78 1.11 -12.79 8.81
CA PHE A 78 1.19 -11.67 9.74
C PHE A 78 2.63 -11.21 9.97
N LYS A 79 3.55 -12.15 10.25
CA LYS A 79 4.98 -11.83 10.40
C LYS A 79 5.56 -11.21 9.13
N GLY A 80 5.22 -11.75 7.96
CA GLY A 80 5.65 -11.21 6.66
C GLY A 80 5.18 -9.77 6.48
N VAL A 81 3.89 -9.51 6.70
CA VAL A 81 3.32 -8.17 6.63
C VAL A 81 4.01 -7.20 7.59
N MET A 82 4.21 -7.59 8.86
CA MET A 82 4.86 -6.72 9.85
C MET A 82 6.31 -6.42 9.49
N PHE A 83 7.05 -7.43 9.06
CA PHE A 83 8.41 -7.24 8.58
C PHE A 83 8.45 -6.28 7.40
N THR A 84 7.61 -6.50 6.37
CA THR A 84 7.57 -5.63 5.19
C THR A 84 7.21 -4.20 5.56
N VAL A 85 6.17 -3.98 6.38
CA VAL A 85 5.77 -2.62 6.80
C VAL A 85 6.90 -1.91 7.53
N ILE A 86 7.54 -2.57 8.50
CA ILE A 86 8.63 -1.96 9.27
C ILE A 86 9.82 -1.68 8.36
N TYR A 87 10.21 -2.66 7.54
CA TYR A 87 11.34 -2.55 6.64
C TYR A 87 11.14 -1.41 5.63
N THR A 88 10.00 -1.37 4.93
CA THR A 88 9.74 -0.34 3.93
C THR A 88 9.56 1.03 4.56
N ALA A 89 8.91 1.14 5.73
CA ALA A 89 8.75 2.43 6.41
C ALA A 89 10.10 2.99 6.88
N VAL A 90 10.91 2.20 7.58
CA VAL A 90 12.20 2.64 8.13
C VAL A 90 13.18 2.94 7.01
N LEU A 91 13.35 2.03 6.07
CA LEU A 91 14.35 2.19 5.02
C LEU A 91 13.99 3.32 4.06
N SER A 92 12.72 3.43 3.64
CA SER A 92 12.29 4.54 2.78
C SER A 92 12.42 5.88 3.50
N TYR A 93 12.07 5.96 4.79
CA TYR A 93 12.26 7.19 5.57
C TYR A 93 13.74 7.62 5.60
N ILE A 94 14.65 6.69 5.87
CA ILE A 94 16.10 6.98 5.88
C ILE A 94 16.55 7.45 4.49
N ILE A 95 16.21 6.72 3.42
CA ILE A 95 16.60 7.05 2.06
C ILE A 95 16.08 8.43 1.67
N LEU A 96 14.80 8.69 1.87
CA LEU A 96 14.18 9.97 1.51
C LEU A 96 14.80 11.13 2.30
N LYS A 97 15.12 10.94 3.59
CA LYS A 97 15.82 11.96 4.38
C LYS A 97 17.24 12.22 3.92
N VAL A 98 17.97 11.17 3.54
CA VAL A 98 19.32 11.33 2.98
C VAL A 98 19.26 12.10 1.65
N VAL A 99 18.31 11.74 0.76
CA VAL A 99 18.11 12.47 -0.51
C VAL A 99 17.74 13.92 -0.25
N ASP A 100 16.80 14.19 0.66
CA ASP A 100 16.35 15.55 1.01
C ASP A 100 17.49 16.43 1.52
N VAL A 101 18.45 15.87 2.27
CA VAL A 101 19.62 16.62 2.76
C VAL A 101 20.68 16.85 1.67
N ILE A 102 20.84 15.92 0.73
CA ILE A 102 21.90 16.01 -0.30
C ILE A 102 21.46 16.89 -1.47
N VAL A 103 20.23 16.70 -1.98
CA VAL A 103 19.73 17.38 -3.18
C VAL A 103 18.47 18.20 -2.95
N GLY A 104 17.72 17.93 -1.87
CA GLY A 104 16.36 18.46 -1.68
C GLY A 104 15.31 17.61 -2.42
N LEU A 105 14.27 17.17 -1.71
CA LEU A 105 13.24 16.29 -2.30
C LEU A 105 12.02 17.07 -2.83
N ARG A 106 11.69 18.21 -2.23
CA ARG A 106 10.53 19.04 -2.59
C ARG A 106 10.99 20.36 -3.21
N VAL A 107 10.27 20.81 -4.24
CA VAL A 107 10.46 22.13 -4.84
C VAL A 107 10.14 23.26 -3.84
N SER A 108 10.52 24.50 -4.15
CA SER A 108 10.17 25.65 -3.31
C SER A 108 8.66 25.93 -3.33
N GLU A 109 8.14 26.65 -2.34
CA GLU A 109 6.71 27.01 -2.29
C GLU A 109 6.31 27.88 -3.50
N GLU A 110 7.19 28.75 -3.98
CA GLU A 110 6.95 29.56 -5.18
C GLU A 110 6.85 28.69 -6.44
N ALA A 111 7.75 27.72 -6.59
CA ALA A 111 7.73 26.76 -7.70
C ALA A 111 6.48 25.86 -7.65
N GLU A 112 6.10 25.38 -6.47
CA GLU A 112 4.86 24.61 -6.27
C GLU A 112 3.62 25.43 -6.62
N THR A 113 3.60 26.73 -6.27
CA THR A 113 2.50 27.66 -6.59
C THR A 113 2.42 27.98 -8.09
N ALA A 114 3.57 28.12 -8.76
CA ALA A 114 3.65 28.37 -10.20
C ALA A 114 3.26 27.13 -11.03
N GLY A 115 3.48 25.93 -10.47
CA GLY A 115 3.25 24.64 -11.11
C GLY A 115 4.53 24.06 -11.72
N LEU A 116 4.73 22.75 -11.53
CA LEU A 116 5.96 22.05 -11.93
C LEU A 116 6.21 22.06 -13.43
N ASP A 117 5.15 22.09 -14.25
CA ASP A 117 5.26 22.21 -15.72
C ASP A 117 6.09 23.45 -16.11
N LEU A 118 5.86 24.59 -15.45
CA LEU A 118 6.57 25.82 -15.72
C LEU A 118 7.92 25.88 -14.99
N SER A 119 7.96 25.51 -13.71
CA SER A 119 9.16 25.71 -12.89
C SER A 119 10.28 24.72 -13.21
N GLU A 120 9.95 23.47 -13.54
CA GLU A 120 10.94 22.40 -13.77
C GLU A 120 11.08 22.03 -15.26
N HIS A 121 10.08 22.33 -16.08
CA HIS A 121 10.06 21.91 -17.50
C HIS A 121 9.94 23.07 -18.49
N ASP A 122 9.70 24.32 -18.05
CA ASP A 122 9.47 25.50 -18.89
C ASP A 122 8.39 25.28 -19.98
N GLU A 123 7.39 24.46 -19.66
CA GLU A 123 6.32 24.05 -20.56
C GLU A 123 4.93 24.33 -19.95
N ARG A 124 3.89 24.26 -20.78
CA ARG A 124 2.48 24.30 -20.33
C ARG A 124 1.78 23.04 -20.82
N GLY A 125 1.19 22.25 -19.92
CA GLY A 125 0.46 21.04 -20.30
C GLY A 125 -0.71 21.29 -21.25
N TYR A 126 -1.37 22.45 -21.17
CA TYR A 126 -2.44 22.84 -22.10
C TYR A 126 -2.42 24.34 -22.38
N ILE A 127 -2.73 24.71 -23.62
CA ILE A 127 -3.01 26.10 -24.03
C ILE A 127 -4.48 26.14 -24.43
N LEU A 128 -5.31 26.69 -23.53
CA LEU A 128 -6.75 26.90 -23.76
C LEU A 128 -7.01 28.21 -24.51
#